data_AF-A0A7S5GDT4-F1
#
_entry.id   AF-A0A7S5GDT4-F1
#
_cell.length_a   1.000
_cell.length_b   1.000
_cell.length_c   1.000
_cell.angle_alpha   90.00
_cell.angle_beta   90.00
_cell.angle_gamma   90.00
#
_symmetry.space_group_name_H-M   'P 1'
#
loop_
_entity.id
_entity.type
_entity.pdbx_description
1 polymer ?
#
loop_
_entity_poly.entity_id
_entity_poly.type
_entity_poly.pdbx_seq_one_letter_code
_entity_poly.pdbx_strand_id
1 'polypeptide(L)' 'FVMVVMVDEVQIEYFDSNTQIIVAKQDWVDQANREDPDSLERETEERKDSQKVYKGNIGNLKK' A
#
# COMPACT_ATOMS: atom_id res chain seq x y z
N PHE A 1 -9.87 3.82 -0.40
CA PHE A 1 -8.55 4.22 0.15
C PHE A 1 -7.53 3.82 -0.88
N VAL A 2 -6.58 4.71 -1.18
CA VAL A 2 -5.51 4.48 -2.14
C VAL A 2 -4.22 4.97 -1.52
N MET A 3 -3.15 4.20 -1.68
CA MET A 3 -1.79 4.60 -1.34
C MET A 3 -0.89 4.42 -2.57
N VAL A 4 -0.05 5.43 -2.80
CA VAL A 4 0.90 5.47 -3.92
C VAL A 4 2.26 5.81 -3.32
N VAL A 5 3.30 5.08 -3.71
CA VAL A 5 4.68 5.39 -3.32
C VAL A 5 5.41 5.96 -4.53
N MET A 6 6.09 7.08 -4.32
CA MET A 6 6.83 7.81 -5.33
C MET A 6 8.31 7.87 -4.93
N VAL A 7 9.21 7.66 -5.90
CA VAL A 7 10.66 7.92 -5.77
C VAL A 7 11.07 8.73 -6.98
N ASP A 8 11.69 9.89 -6.76
CA ASP A 8 12.11 10.81 -7.82
C ASP A 8 11.02 11.09 -8.86
N GLU A 9 9.81 11.44 -8.38
CA GLU A 9 8.61 11.72 -9.19
C GLU A 9 8.08 10.53 -10.01
N VAL A 10 8.68 9.34 -9.88
CA VAL A 10 8.22 8.10 -10.51
C VAL A 10 7.37 7.31 -9.54
N GLN A 11 6.22 6.80 -10.01
CA GLN A 11 5.42 5.88 -9.23
C GLN A 11 6.08 4.50 -9.20
N ILE A 12 6.31 4.01 -7.98
CA ILE A 12 7.01 2.74 -7.75
C ILE A 12 6.08 1.66 -7.19
N GLU A 13 5.03 2.04 -6.46
CA GLU A 13 4.05 1.11 -5.89
C GLU A 13 2.62 1.67 -5.96
N TYR A 14 1.66 0.76 -5.89
CA TYR A 14 0.23 1.05 -5.82
C TYR A 14 -0.48 0.07 -4.87
N PHE A 15 -1.35 0.59 -4.02
CA PHE A 15 -2.29 -0.20 -3.22
C PHE A 15 -3.67 0.47 -3.23
N ASP A 16 -4.72 -0.33 -3.38
CA ASP A 16 -6.10 0.15 -3.29
C ASP A 16 -7.00 -0.77 -2.49
N SER A 17 -8.08 -0.19 -1.96
CA SER A 17 -9.03 -0.90 -1.10
C SER A 17 -9.83 -2.01 -1.78
N ASN A 18 -9.85 -2.09 -3.12
CA ASN A 18 -10.58 -3.14 -3.83
C ASN A 18 -9.74 -4.40 -3.99
N THR A 19 -8.47 -4.24 -4.38
CA THR A 19 -7.56 -5.37 -4.60
C THR A 19 -6.83 -5.80 -3.34
N GLN A 20 -6.56 -4.84 -2.43
CA GLN A 20 -5.87 -5.02 -1.16
C GLN A 20 -4.52 -5.75 -1.25
N ILE A 21 -3.82 -5.53 -2.36
CA ILE A 21 -2.45 -6.01 -2.59
C ILE A 21 -1.56 -4.83 -2.98
N ILE A 22 -0.27 -4.93 -2.68
CA ILE A 22 0.74 -4.02 -3.21
C ILE A 22 1.10 -4.47 -4.62
N VAL A 23 1.05 -3.54 -5.57
CA VAL A 23 1.43 -3.76 -6.96
C VAL A 23 2.67 -2.91 -7.25
N ALA A 24 3.79 -3.59 -7.53
CA ALA A 24 5.00 -2.95 -8.04
C ALA A 24 4.73 -2.32 -9.42
N LYS A 25 5.28 -1.12 -9.64
CA LYS A 25 5.16 -0.38 -10.91
C LYS A 25 6.48 -0.22 -11.66
N GLN A 26 7.59 -0.62 -11.05
CA GLN A 26 8.92 -0.63 -11.65
C GLN A 26 9.57 -2.00 -11.43
N ASP A 27 10.37 -2.46 -12.39
CA ASP A 27 10.98 -3.79 -12.36
C ASP A 27 11.88 -4.01 -11.14
N TRP A 28 12.60 -2.97 -10.72
CA TRP A 28 13.50 -3.04 -9.57
C TRP A 28 12.75 -3.18 -8.23
N VAL A 29 11.51 -2.68 -8.13
CA VAL A 29 10.66 -2.91 -6.95
C VAL A 29 10.15 -4.34 -6.95
N ASP A 30 9.74 -4.85 -8.11
CA ASP A 30 9.30 -6.24 -8.22
C ASP A 30 10.44 -7.22 -7.86
N GLN A 31 11.66 -6.92 -8.29
CA GLN A 31 12.85 -7.68 -7.89
C GLN A 31 13.09 -7.61 -6.37
N ALA A 32 13.06 -6.42 -5.76
CA ALA A 32 13.23 -6.27 -4.32
C ALA A 32 12.17 -7.04 -3.51
N ASN A 33 10.91 -7.01 -3.97
CA ASN A 33 9.80 -7.74 -3.36
C ASN A 33 9.95 -9.26 -3.43
N ARG A 34 10.59 -9.79 -4.49
CA ARG A 34 10.89 -11.22 -4.61
C ARG A 34 12.04 -11.66 -3.71
N GLU A 35 12.97 -10.76 -3.42
CA GLU A 35 14.10 -11.03 -2.53
C GLU A 35 13.69 -11.04 -1.04
N ASP A 36 12.64 -10.31 -0.67
CA ASP A 36 12.09 -10.26 0.69
C ASP A 36 10.54 -10.31 0.70
N PRO A 37 9.95 -11.51 0.46
CA PRO A 37 8.50 -11.66 0.41
C PRO A 37 7.80 -11.46 1.76
N ASP A 38 8.48 -11.77 2.87
CA ASP A 38 7.93 -11.61 4.23
C ASP A 38 7.70 -10.13 4.54
N SER A 39 8.63 -9.26 4.10
CA SER A 39 8.46 -7.81 4.22
C SER A 39 7.26 -7.31 3.41
N LEU A 40 7.07 -7.79 2.18
CA LEU A 40 5.94 -7.39 1.34
C LEU A 40 4.58 -7.78 1.94
N GLU A 41 4.48 -8.98 2.51
CA GLU A 41 3.25 -9.43 3.18
C GLU A 41 2.92 -8.52 4.37
N ARG A 42 3.92 -8.24 5.21
CA ARG A 42 3.75 -7.33 6.36
C ARG A 42 3.30 -5.94 5.91
N GLU A 43 3.97 -5.38 4.91
CA GLU A 43 3.66 -4.07 4.31
C GLU A 43 2.22 -4.01 3.75
N THR A 44 1.72 -5.14 3.22
CA THR A 44 0.35 -5.26 2.73
C THR A 44 -0.67 -5.21 3.88
N GLU A 45 -0.41 -5.94 4.97
CA GLU A 45 -1.26 -5.93 6.17
C GLU A 45 -1.27 -4.54 6.85
N GLU A 46 -0.13 -3.87 6.94
CA GLU A 46 -0.05 -2.51 7.49
C GLU A 46 -0.89 -1.49 6.67
N ARG A 47 -0.93 -1.63 5.34
CA ARG A 47 -1.79 -0.81 4.47
C ARG A 47 -3.28 -1.13 4.69
N LYS A 48 -3.66 -2.39 4.91
CA LYS A 48 -5.03 -2.79 5.26
C LYS A 48 -5.46 -2.21 6.61
N ASP A 49 -4.57 -2.20 7.59
CA ASP A 49 -4.87 -1.62 8.91
C ASP A 49 -4.97 -0.09 8.86
N SER A 50 -4.09 0.57 8.11
CA SER A 50 -4.20 2.00 7.82
C SER A 50 -5.55 2.37 7.21
N GLN A 51 -6.03 1.58 6.23
CA GLN A 51 -7.36 1.77 5.65
C GLN A 51 -8.48 1.70 6.71
N LYS A 52 -8.44 0.75 7.65
CA LYS A 52 -9.45 0.61 8.71
C LYS A 52 -9.44 1.85 9.61
N VAL A 53 -8.26 2.34 10.00
CA VAL A 53 -8.10 3.55 10.82
C VAL A 53 -8.67 4.77 10.12
N TYR A 54 -8.31 5.01 8.85
CA TYR A 54 -8.85 6.15 8.11
C TYR A 54 -10.37 6.08 7.93
N LYS A 55 -10.93 4.89 7.69
CA LYS A 55 -12.38 4.70 7.61
C LYS A 55 -13.06 5.06 8.93
N GLY A 56 -12.50 4.62 10.06
CA GLY A 56 -13.00 4.96 11.41
C GLY A 56 -12.93 6.47 11.68
N ASN A 57 -11.79 7.09 11.38
CA ASN A 57 -11.59 8.53 11.58
C ASN A 57 -12.55 9.37 10.74
N ILE A 58 -12.72 9.07 9.45
CA ILE A 58 -13.68 9.76 8.59
C ILE A 58 -15.11 9.55 9.10
N GLY A 59 -15.45 8.34 9.56
CA GLY A 59 -16.75 8.05 10.17
C GLY A 59 -17.02 8.89 11.43
N ASN A 60 -16.00 9.11 12.26
CA ASN A 60 -16.11 9.96 13.45
C ASN A 60 -16.18 11.45 13.11
N LEU A 61 -15.42 11.92 12.12
CA LEU A 61 -15.43 13.33 11.69
C LEU A 61 -16.73 13.75 10.98
N LYS A 62 -17.49 12.79 10.45
CA LYS A 62 -18.78 13.03 9.79
C LYS A 62 -19.96 13.12 10.76
N LYS A 63 -19.77 12.76 12.04
CA LYS A 63 -20.80 12.90 13.08
C LYS A 63 -20.90 14.35 13.51
#